data_AF-A0A953UBZ9-F1
#
_entry.id   AF-A0A953UBZ9-F1
#
_cell.length_a   1.000
_cell.length_b   1.000
_cell.length_c   1.000
_cell.angle_alpha   90.00
_cell.angle_beta   90.00
_cell.angle_gamma   90.00
#
_symmetry.space_group_name_H-M   'P 1'
#
loop_
_entity.id
_entity.type
_entity.pdbx_description
1 polymer ?
#
loop_
_entity_poly.entity_id
_entity_poly.type
_entity_poly.pdbx_seq_one_letter_code
_entity_poly.pdbx_strand_id
1 'polypeptide(L)' 'MRTGTVYTETVIYSAPEAFVNDVPYQTAIVSLDGGGRVTGRVLGDRVAIDDRVVEAEQRDGVPFFRKA' A
#
# COMPACT_ATOMS: atom_id res chain seq x y z
N MET A 1 -14.59 3.40 1.34
CA MET A 1 -13.17 3.17 1.66
C MET A 1 -12.98 1.67 1.78
N ARG A 2 -12.04 1.09 1.02
CA ARG A 2 -11.79 -0.36 1.07
C ARG A 2 -10.96 -0.71 2.31
N THR A 3 -11.25 -1.85 2.92
CA THR A 3 -10.48 -2.43 4.02
C THR A 3 -9.95 -3.79 3.61
N GLY A 4 -8.85 -4.21 4.23
CA GLY A 4 -8.23 -5.49 3.90
C GLY A 4 -7.05 -5.83 4.79
N THR A 5 -6.42 -6.95 4.47
CA THR A 5 -5.22 -7.46 5.15
C THR A 5 -4.05 -7.47 4.17
N VAL A 6 -2.88 -7.06 4.63
CA VAL A 6 -1.64 -7.14 3.83
C VAL A 6 -1.31 -8.59 3.55
N TYR A 7 -1.29 -8.95 2.27
CA TYR A 7 -0.92 -10.26 1.80
C TYR A 7 0.60 -10.40 1.60
N THR A 8 1.22 -9.37 1.03
CA THR A 8 2.68 -9.26 0.90
C THR A 8 3.07 -7.79 0.77
N GLU A 9 4.30 -7.46 1.14
CA GLU A 9 4.83 -6.09 1.14
C GLU A 9 6.28 -6.06 0.69
N THR A 10 6.70 -4.91 0.19
CA THR A 10 8.11 -4.59 0.00
C THR A 10 8.36 -3.09 0.09
N VAL A 11 9.60 -2.72 0.39
CA VAL A 11 10.07 -1.34 0.36
C VAL A 11 10.90 -1.10 -0.88
N ILE A 12 10.52 -0.08 -1.63
CA ILE A 12 11.27 0.38 -2.79
C ILE A 12 12.26 1.43 -2.32
N TYR A 13 13.54 1.06 -2.35
CA TYR A 13 14.66 1.96 -2.04
C TYR A 13 15.22 2.67 -3.27
N SER A 14 15.05 2.08 -4.45
CA SER A 14 15.51 2.64 -5.72
C SER A 14 14.33 2.61 -6.69
N ALA A 15 13.88 3.79 -7.11
CA ALA A 15 12.71 3.96 -7.96
C ALA A 15 13.07 4.67 -9.28
N PRO A 16 12.22 4.56 -10.32
CA PRO A 16 12.32 5.39 -11.52
C PRO A 16 12.31 6.88 -11.17
N GLU A 17 12.86 7.71 -12.06
CA GLU A 17 13.00 9.17 -11.85
C GLU A 17 11.71 9.86 -11.39
N ALA A 18 10.57 9.47 -11.97
CA ALA A 18 9.25 10.01 -11.61
C ALA A 18 8.87 9.83 -10.12
N PHE A 19 9.50 8.89 -9.40
CA PHE A 19 9.20 8.56 -8.01
C PHE A 19 10.44 8.64 -7.11
N VAL A 20 11.54 9.24 -7.58
CA VAL A 20 12.79 9.32 -6.81
C VAL A 20 12.62 10.11 -5.52
N ASN A 21 11.72 11.09 -5.48
CA ASN A 21 11.44 11.89 -4.30
C ASN A 21 10.56 11.17 -3.26
N ASP A 22 9.98 10.01 -3.63
CA ASP A 22 9.15 9.23 -2.73
C ASP A 22 9.96 8.15 -2.00
N VAL A 23 11.20 7.88 -2.40
CA VAL A 23 11.98 6.81 -1.78
C VAL A 23 12.50 7.22 -0.39
N PRO A 24 12.52 6.30 0.59
CA PRO A 24 11.91 4.97 0.53
C PRO A 24 10.39 5.01 0.67
N TYR A 25 9.67 4.27 -0.18
CA TYR A 25 8.24 4.05 -0.02
C TYR A 25 7.92 2.56 0.03
N GLN A 26 6.85 2.22 0.75
CA GLN A 26 6.36 0.86 0.84
C GLN A 26 5.18 0.65 -0.11
N THR A 27 5.18 -0.52 -0.74
CA THR A 27 4.09 -1.04 -1.58
C THR A 27 3.63 -2.36 -0.99
N ALA A 28 2.33 -2.62 -1.10
CA ALA A 28 1.71 -3.83 -0.57
C ALA A 28 0.65 -4.35 -1.53
N ILE A 29 0.49 -5.67 -1.54
CA ILE A 29 -0.71 -6.30 -2.08
C ILE A 29 -1.65 -6.52 -0.90
N VAL A 30 -2.85 -5.97 -0.99
CA VAL A 30 -3.88 -6.08 0.04
C VAL A 30 -4.95 -7.05 -0.44
N SER A 31 -5.26 -8.06 0.38
CA SER A 31 -6.46 -8.89 0.21
C SER A 31 -7.64 -8.12 0.79
N LEU A 32 -8.56 -7.70 -0.07
CA LEU A 32 -9.70 -6.86 0.31
C LEU A 32 -10.79 -7.71 0.98
N ASP A 33 -11.48 -7.14 1.96
CA ASP A 33 -12.56 -7.84 2.67
C ASP A 33 -13.76 -8.13 1.74
N GLY A 34 -13.97 -7.28 0.74
CA GLY A 34 -14.95 -7.49 -0.34
C GLY A 34 -14.53 -8.52 -1.39
N GLY A 35 -13.39 -9.18 -1.18
CA GLY A 35 -12.80 -10.14 -2.12
C GLY A 35 -11.81 -9.51 -3.09
N GLY A 36 -10.99 -10.37 -3.71
CA GLY A 36 -9.93 -9.97 -4.62
C GLY A 36 -8.70 -9.39 -3.92
N ARG A 37 -7.72 -8.99 -4.73
CA ARG A 37 -6.47 -8.36 -4.28
C ARG A 37 -6.19 -7.11 -5.08
N VAL A 38 -5.56 -6.13 -4.45
CA VAL A 38 -5.15 -4.90 -5.09
C VAL A 38 -3.73 -4.53 -4.65
N THR A 39 -2.93 -4.02 -5.59
CA THR A 39 -1.64 -3.42 -5.28
C THR A 39 -1.85 -1.95 -4.93
N GLY A 40 -1.23 -1.49 -3.85
CA GLY A 40 -1.29 -0.11 -3.40
C GLY A 40 -0.02 0.34 -2.70
N ARG A 41 0.09 1.63 -2.45
CA ARG A 41 1.15 2.21 -1.62
C ARG A 41 0.71 2.32 -0.17
N VAL A 42 1.69 2.39 0.73
CA VAL A 42 1.44 2.51 2.18
C VAL A 42 1.83 3.90 2.64
N LEU A 43 0.95 4.54 3.41
CA LEU A 43 1.16 5.83 4.05
C LEU A 43 1.36 5.66 5.54
N GLY A 44 2.19 6.53 6.12
CA GLY A 44 2.45 6.55 7.56
C GLY A 44 3.27 5.34 7.99
N ASP A 45 2.78 4.64 9.01
CA ASP A 45 3.49 3.49 9.58
C ASP A 45 3.64 2.35 8.57
N ARG A 46 4.81 1.71 8.59
CA ARG A 46 5.04 0.50 7.79
C ARG A 46 4.07 -0.60 8.20
N VAL A 47 3.64 -1.37 7.20
CA VAL A 47 2.84 -2.58 7.37
C VAL A 47 3.68 -3.82 7.15
N ALA A 48 3.30 -4.91 7.80
CA ALA A 48 3.83 -6.25 7.56
C ALA A 48 2.72 -7.16 7.01
N ILE A 49 3.09 -8.36 6.57
CA ILE A 49 2.11 -9.42 6.27
C ILE A 49 1.17 -9.59 7.48
N ASP A 50 -0.12 -9.82 7.18
CA ASP A 50 -1.21 -9.97 8.14
C ASP A 50 -1.67 -8.69 8.87
N ASP A 51 -1.01 -7.54 8.64
CA ASP A 51 -1.51 -6.27 9.17
C ASP A 51 -2.84 -5.86 8.52
N ARG A 52 -3.72 -5.26 9.34
CA ARG A 52 -4.98 -4.65 8.89
C ARG A 52 -4.76 -3.26 8.36
N VAL A 53 -5.41 -2.96 7.23
CA VAL A 53 -5.29 -1.68 6.56
C VAL A 53 -6.64 -1.14 6.07
N VAL A 54 -6.70 0.18 5.95
CA VAL A 54 -7.81 0.92 5.34
C VAL A 54 -7.28 1.84 4.25
N GLU A 55 -7.99 1.89 3.13
CA GLU A 55 -7.71 2.84 2.05
C GLU A 55 -7.93 4.27 2.56
N ALA A 56 -6.88 5.08 2.50
CA ALA A 56 -6.89 6.47 2.90
C ALA A 56 -7.28 7.38 1.72
N GLU A 57 -6.65 7.17 0.57
CA GLU A 57 -6.84 7.99 -0.62
C GLU A 57 -6.48 7.23 -1.90
N GLN A 58 -6.80 7.80 -3.06
CA GLN A 58 -6.40 7.30 -4.36
C GLN A 58 -5.74 8.44 -5.14
N ARG A 59 -4.55 8.17 -5.72
CA ARG A 59 -3.81 9.14 -6.55
C ARG A 59 -3.52 8.48 -7.88
N ASP A 60 -3.96 9.10 -8.98
CA ASP A 60 -3.77 8.60 -10.35
C ASP A 60 -4.18 7.12 -10.54
N GLY A 61 -5.29 6.72 -9.90
CA GLY A 61 -5.79 5.36 -9.93
C GLY A 61 -5.09 4.37 -8.97
N VAL A 62 -3.97 4.76 -8.35
CA VAL A 62 -3.27 3.93 -7.36
C VAL A 62 -3.86 4.18 -5.96
N PRO A 63 -4.34 3.14 -5.27
CA PRO A 63 -4.79 3.28 -3.89
C PRO A 63 -3.64 3.38 -2.91
N PHE A 64 -3.83 4.23 -1.91
CA PHE A 64 -2.94 4.38 -0.77
C PHE A 64 -3.65 3.89 0.49
N PHE A 65 -2.99 2.97 1.20
CA PHE A 65 -3.47 2.36 2.42
C PHE A 65 -2.69 2.88 3.62
N ARG A 66 -3.33 2.90 4.78
CA ARG A 66 -2.67 3.11 6.08
C ARG A 66 -3.04 1.99 7.02
N LYS A 67 -2.22 1.76 8.04
CA LYS A 67 -2.54 0.84 9.13
C LYS A 67 -3.86 1.26 9.78
N ALA A 68 -4.75 0.27 9.96
CA ALA A 68 -6.09 0.48 10.50
C ALA A 68 -6.07 0.78 12.00
#